data_AF-A0A8C6RUE7-F1
#
_entry.id   AF-A0A8C6RUE7-F1
#
_cell.length_a   1.000
_cell.length_b   1.000
_cell.length_c   1.000
_cell.angle_alpha   90.00
_cell.angle_beta   90.00
_cell.angle_gamma   90.00
#
_symmetry.space_group_name_H-M   'P 1'
#
loop_
_entity.id
_entity.type
_entity.pdbx_description
1 polymer ?
#
loop_
_entity_poly.entity_id
_entity_poly.type
_entity_poly.pdbx_seq_one_letter_code
_entity_poly.pdbx_strand_id
1 'polypeptide(L)'
;TRGFVCIPKFFSSNVGNYPKKPMSSYLRFSTQQLPIFKAKHPDAKLSELTKKIAAVWRELPDSEKKVYEDDFKADWKAYKEAVIRFRDRLTPSQLTTFEREIRQKRLKKKALIKRRELVMLGKPKRPRSAYNIYVSESFQVAKDESAQEKLKSVNKAWKNMSLAQKQVYVQLAKDDRIRYDNEMRSWEEQMTEAGRTDLIRRTVKRLGKGAER
;
A
#
# COMPACT_ATOMS: atom_id res chain seq x y z
N THR A 1 31.08 9.36 16.57
CA THR A 1 30.61 8.08 15.98
C THR A 1 29.10 8.04 16.02
N ARG A 2 28.43 8.44 14.93
CA ARG A 2 26.96 8.35 14.83
C ARG A 2 26.58 6.88 14.65
N GLY A 3 26.19 6.22 15.74
CA GLY A 3 25.61 4.88 15.67
C GLY A 3 24.42 4.89 14.72
N PHE A 4 24.49 4.07 13.67
CA PHE A 4 23.39 3.86 12.75
C PHE A 4 22.22 3.24 13.54
N VAL A 5 21.34 4.09 14.06
CA VAL A 5 20.06 3.64 14.60
C VAL A 5 19.30 3.04 13.42
N CYS A 6 19.19 1.71 13.39
CA CYS A 6 18.46 0.99 12.37
C CYS A 6 16.95 1.19 12.62
N ILE A 7 16.45 2.39 12.33
CA ILE A 7 15.03 2.70 12.38
C ILE A 7 14.40 1.99 11.20
N PRO A 8 13.45 1.05 11.40
CA PRO A 8 12.75 0.42 10.30
C PRO A 8 12.14 1.50 9.39
N LYS A 9 12.45 1.43 8.08
CA LYS A 9 11.97 2.38 7.05
C LYS A 9 10.45 2.57 7.03
N PHE A 10 9.70 1.69 7.70
CA PHE A 10 8.24 1.72 7.84
C PHE A 10 7.69 2.98 8.56
N PHE A 11 8.51 3.67 9.35
CA PHE A 11 8.07 4.83 10.16
C PHE A 11 8.45 6.19 9.58
N SER A 12 9.12 6.23 8.42
CA SER A 12 9.74 7.47 7.92
C SER A 12 9.09 8.00 6.64
N SER A 13 7.85 8.50 6.77
CA SER A 13 7.36 9.52 5.83
C SER A 13 7.13 10.81 6.60
N ASN A 14 8.16 11.66 6.69
CA ASN A 14 8.02 13.02 7.19
C ASN A 14 7.17 13.81 6.18
N VAL A 15 6.06 14.43 6.62
CA VAL A 15 5.28 15.35 5.78
C VAL A 15 5.69 16.74 6.22
N GLY A 16 6.30 17.53 5.34
CA GLY A 16 6.54 18.95 5.55
C GLY A 16 7.17 19.32 6.90
N ASN A 17 8.17 18.55 7.38
CA ASN A 17 8.83 18.77 8.70
C ASN A 17 7.91 18.66 9.92
N TYR A 18 6.77 17.99 9.79
CA TYR A 18 5.89 17.70 10.92
C TYR A 18 6.63 16.88 11.98
N PRO A 19 6.59 17.29 13.27
CA PRO A 19 7.21 16.53 14.34
C PRO A 19 6.77 15.07 14.32
N LYS A 20 7.72 14.15 14.48
CA LYS A 20 7.42 12.72 14.55
C LYS A 20 7.05 12.35 15.97
N LYS A 21 6.09 11.43 16.12
CA LYS A 21 5.80 10.83 17.42
C LYS A 21 7.05 10.13 17.96
N PRO A 22 7.36 10.27 19.26
CA PRO A 22 8.50 9.60 19.85
C PRO A 22 8.27 8.09 19.93
N MET A 23 9.37 7.35 20.06
CA MET A 23 9.32 5.90 20.21
C MET A 23 8.76 5.53 21.59
N SER A 24 7.89 4.53 21.64
CA SER A 24 7.44 3.96 22.92
C SER A 24 8.59 3.31 23.69
N SER A 25 8.40 3.07 24.98
CA SER A 25 9.36 2.42 25.88
C SER A 25 9.94 1.13 25.29
N TYR A 26 9.08 0.19 24.88
CA TYR A 26 9.53 -1.05 24.22
C TYR A 26 10.27 -0.80 22.90
N LEU A 27 9.80 0.12 22.06
CA LEU A 27 10.45 0.36 20.77
C LEU A 27 11.85 0.97 20.95
N ARG A 28 12.01 1.84 21.96
CA ARG A 28 13.30 2.39 22.37
C ARG A 28 14.23 1.28 22.84
N PHE A 29 13.79 0.42 23.77
CA PHE A 29 14.55 -0.76 24.21
C PHE A 29 14.92 -1.67 23.02
N SER A 30 13.95 -2.02 22.19
CA SER A 30 14.17 -2.90 21.04
C SER A 30 15.17 -2.32 20.04
N THR A 31 15.17 -1.00 19.85
CA THR A 31 16.11 -0.32 18.95
C THR A 31 17.53 -0.33 19.52
N GLN A 32 17.69 -0.25 20.84
CA GLN A 32 18.99 -0.36 21.52
C GLN A 32 19.53 -1.79 21.54
N GLN A 33 18.67 -2.78 21.77
CA GLN A 33 19.06 -4.19 21.86
C GLN A 33 19.33 -4.83 20.50
N LEU A 34 18.65 -4.39 19.44
CA LEU A 34 18.75 -5.04 18.13
C LEU A 34 20.18 -5.13 17.58
N PRO A 35 21.02 -4.08 17.61
CA PRO A 35 22.43 -4.18 17.19
C PRO A 35 23.24 -5.18 18.02
N ILE A 36 23.00 -5.25 19.34
CA ILE A 36 23.69 -6.17 20.26
C ILE A 36 23.35 -7.61 19.90
N PHE A 37 22.06 -7.89 19.71
CA PHE A 37 21.58 -9.21 19.31
C PHE A 37 22.06 -9.59 17.90
N LYS A 38 22.14 -8.62 16.98
CA LYS A 38 22.66 -8.87 15.63
C LYS A 38 24.16 -9.14 15.63
N ALA A 39 24.93 -8.47 16.48
CA ALA A 39 26.35 -8.75 16.65
C ALA A 39 26.60 -10.15 17.22
N LYS A 40 25.78 -10.60 18.18
CA LYS A 40 25.85 -11.97 18.75
C LYS A 40 25.34 -13.05 17.79
N HIS A 41 24.46 -12.68 16.85
CA HIS A 41 23.85 -13.59 15.89
C HIS A 41 23.84 -12.95 14.49
N PRO A 42 25.01 -12.87 13.82
CA PRO A 42 25.15 -12.19 12.54
C PRO A 42 24.29 -12.81 11.43
N ASP A 43 24.08 -14.13 11.48
CA ASP A 43 23.31 -14.85 10.46
C ASP A 43 21.80 -14.94 10.77
N ALA A 44 21.39 -14.61 11.99
CA ALA A 44 19.98 -14.70 12.38
C ALA A 44 19.11 -13.68 11.64
N LYS A 45 17.90 -14.10 11.30
CA LYS A 45 16.90 -13.25 10.66
C LYS A 45 16.41 -12.20 11.64
N LEU A 46 16.16 -10.98 11.14
CA LEU A 46 15.65 -9.87 11.95
C LEU A 46 14.38 -10.25 12.73
N SER A 47 13.47 -11.01 12.13
CA SER A 47 12.24 -11.47 12.78
C SER A 47 12.49 -12.33 14.01
N GLU A 48 13.50 -13.20 14.00
CA GLU A 48 13.88 -14.04 15.14
C GLU A 48 14.52 -13.21 16.24
N LEU A 49 15.38 -12.25 15.87
CA LEU A 49 16.00 -11.33 16.82
C LEU A 49 14.93 -10.48 17.52
N THR A 50 13.97 -9.91 16.78
CA THR A 50 12.88 -9.13 17.36
C THR A 50 12.02 -9.97 18.31
N LYS A 51 11.77 -11.25 17.99
CA LYS A 51 11.05 -12.17 18.90
C LYS A 51 11.82 -12.41 20.20
N LYS A 52 13.14 -12.65 20.13
CA LYS A 52 14.00 -12.81 21.31
C LYS A 52 14.01 -11.55 22.18
N ILE A 53 14.20 -10.37 21.56
CA ILE A 53 14.18 -9.08 22.25
C ILE A 53 12.82 -8.82 22.92
N ALA A 54 11.71 -9.18 22.28
CA ALA A 54 10.37 -9.09 22.87
C ALA A 54 10.20 -10.02 24.09
N ALA A 55 10.86 -11.18 24.11
CA ALA A 55 10.88 -12.04 25.30
C ALA A 55 11.67 -11.41 26.44
N VAL A 56 12.88 -10.90 26.17
CA VAL A 56 13.70 -10.20 27.18
C VAL A 56 12.96 -8.99 27.75
N TRP A 57 12.27 -8.20 26.92
CA TRP A 57 11.47 -7.08 27.41
C TRP A 57 10.36 -7.51 28.37
N ARG A 58 9.71 -8.66 28.14
CA ARG A 58 8.66 -9.16 29.03
C ARG A 58 9.22 -9.54 30.40
N GLU A 59 10.38 -10.18 30.42
CA GLU A 59 11.09 -10.62 31.62
C GLU A 59 11.82 -9.49 32.36
N LEU A 60 12.01 -8.34 31.70
CA LEU A 60 12.70 -7.19 32.28
C LEU A 60 12.00 -6.70 33.57
N PRO A 61 12.74 -6.40 34.65
CA PRO A 61 12.16 -5.86 35.87
C PRO A 61 11.41 -4.55 35.61
N ASP A 62 10.35 -4.30 36.38
CA ASP A 62 9.54 -3.08 36.22
C ASP A 62 10.34 -1.81 36.54
N SER A 63 11.34 -1.90 37.41
CA SER A 63 12.28 -0.80 37.69
C SER A 63 13.06 -0.37 36.45
N GLU A 64 13.51 -1.32 35.62
CA GLU A 64 14.23 -1.03 34.38
C GLU A 64 13.28 -0.59 33.26
N LYS A 65 12.10 -1.21 33.15
CA LYS A 65 11.04 -0.76 32.22
C LYS A 65 10.65 0.69 32.49
N LYS A 66 10.57 1.07 33.77
CA LYS A 66 10.19 2.43 34.21
C LYS A 66 11.11 3.51 33.66
N VAL A 67 12.41 3.25 33.54
CA VAL A 67 13.37 4.20 32.91
C VAL A 67 12.94 4.52 31.48
N TYR A 68 12.59 3.50 30.70
CA TYR A 68 12.14 3.67 29.31
C TYR A 68 10.75 4.34 29.22
N GLU A 69 9.89 4.13 30.20
CA GLU A 69 8.58 4.79 30.27
C GLU A 69 8.71 6.28 30.59
N ASP A 70 9.58 6.62 31.53
CA ASP A 70 9.82 8.01 31.93
C ASP A 70 10.51 8.79 30.79
N ASP A 71 11.47 8.18 30.10
CA ASP A 71 12.02 8.67 28.82
C ASP A 71 10.92 8.96 27.80
N PHE A 72 10.00 8.00 27.60
CA PHE A 72 8.89 8.17 26.66
C PHE A 72 7.96 9.32 27.06
N LYS A 73 7.65 9.47 28.36
CA LYS A 73 6.82 10.58 28.87
C LYS A 73 7.48 11.94 28.62
N ALA A 74 8.79 12.04 28.86
CA ALA A 74 9.56 13.26 28.62
C ALA A 74 9.56 13.62 27.12
N ASP A 75 9.88 12.66 26.26
CA ASP A 75 9.84 12.85 24.81
C ASP A 75 8.43 13.20 24.31
N TRP A 76 7.39 12.61 24.90
CA TRP A 76 6.00 12.87 24.53
C TRP A 76 5.59 14.31 24.85
N LYS A 77 6.07 14.85 25.98
CA LYS A 77 5.90 16.26 26.32
C LYS A 77 6.60 17.16 25.29
N ALA A 78 7.86 16.89 24.99
CA ALA A 78 8.62 17.64 23.98
C ALA A 78 7.97 17.58 22.59
N TYR A 79 7.42 16.41 22.21
CA TYR A 79 6.67 16.22 20.97
C TYR A 79 5.41 17.08 20.89
N LYS A 80 4.60 17.12 21.96
CA LYS A 80 3.41 17.97 22.02
C LYS A 80 3.75 19.44 21.82
N GLU A 81 4.77 19.93 22.53
CA GLU A 81 5.25 21.31 22.39
C GLU A 81 5.76 21.59 20.97
N ALA A 82 6.50 20.65 20.36
CA ALA A 82 6.96 20.78 18.98
C ALA A 82 5.80 20.83 17.98
N VAL A 83 4.73 20.07 18.20
CA VAL A 83 3.52 20.10 17.34
C VAL A 83 2.78 21.42 17.46
N ILE A 84 2.69 21.99 18.67
CA ILE A 84 2.09 23.31 18.90
C ILE A 84 2.90 24.37 18.14
N ARG A 85 4.22 24.45 18.39
CA ARG A 85 5.11 25.38 17.67
C ARG A 85 5.04 25.24 16.14
N PHE A 86 4.94 24.01 15.65
CA PHE A 86 4.81 23.75 14.22
C PHE A 86 3.51 24.30 13.65
N ARG A 87 2.39 24.14 14.37
CA ARG A 87 1.08 24.67 13.95
C ARG A 87 1.05 26.19 14.00
N ASP A 88 1.58 26.79 15.06
CA ASP A 88 1.60 28.25 15.23
C ASP A 88 2.44 28.96 14.15
N ARG A 89 3.47 28.28 13.62
CA ARG A 89 4.28 28.80 12.51
C ARG A 89 3.53 28.87 11.18
N LEU A 90 2.47 28.08 10.99
CA LEU A 90 1.81 27.92 9.69
C LEU A 90 0.63 28.88 9.54
N THR A 91 0.45 29.39 8.32
CA THR A 91 -0.75 30.15 7.98
C THR A 91 -1.96 29.22 7.81
N PRO A 92 -3.21 29.73 7.94
CA PRO A 92 -4.41 28.92 7.75
C PRO A 92 -4.45 28.18 6.41
N SER A 93 -4.03 28.82 5.32
CA SER A 93 -3.97 28.19 4.00
C SER A 93 -2.96 27.04 3.95
N GLN A 94 -1.77 27.21 4.55
CA GLN A 94 -0.76 26.15 4.66
C GLN A 94 -1.22 24.99 5.55
N LEU A 95 -1.98 25.27 6.62
CA LEU A 95 -2.57 24.23 7.46
C LEU A 95 -3.56 23.37 6.66
N THR A 96 -4.44 23.99 5.87
CA THR A 96 -5.41 23.23 5.04
C THR A 96 -4.73 22.36 3.97
N THR A 97 -3.66 22.84 3.33
CA THR A 97 -2.90 22.04 2.35
C THR A 97 -2.19 20.89 3.04
N PHE A 98 -1.57 21.15 4.19
CA PHE A 98 -0.92 20.12 5.02
C PHE A 98 -1.91 19.03 5.47
N GLU A 99 -3.09 19.40 5.96
CA GLU A 99 -4.14 18.45 6.35
C GLU A 99 -4.62 17.61 5.16
N ARG A 100 -4.76 18.22 3.98
CA ARG A 100 -5.09 17.53 2.74
C ARG A 100 -4.02 16.51 2.37
N GLU A 101 -2.74 16.86 2.46
CA GLU A 101 -1.64 15.94 2.19
C GLU A 101 -1.62 14.75 3.15
N ILE A 102 -1.80 15.00 4.45
CA ILE A 102 -1.90 13.95 5.47
C ILE A 102 -3.08 13.02 5.17
N ARG A 103 -4.25 13.59 4.86
CA ARG A 103 -5.45 12.82 4.47
C ARG A 103 -5.18 11.98 3.22
N GLN A 104 -4.56 12.55 2.19
CA GLN A 104 -4.20 11.84 0.95
C GLN A 104 -3.23 10.68 1.22
N LYS A 105 -2.20 10.86 2.05
CA LYS A 105 -1.28 9.77 2.43
C LYS A 105 -2.00 8.65 3.18
N ARG A 106 -2.91 8.99 4.10
CA ARG A 106 -3.74 8.00 4.82
C ARG A 106 -4.65 7.22 3.86
N LEU A 107 -5.31 7.91 2.92
CA LEU A 107 -6.16 7.28 1.92
C LEU A 107 -5.35 6.37 0.99
N LYS A 108 -4.18 6.81 0.51
CA LYS A 108 -3.26 5.98 -0.30
C LYS A 108 -2.83 4.72 0.46
N LYS A 109 -2.46 4.84 1.74
CA LYS A 109 -2.11 3.68 2.58
C LYS A 109 -3.28 2.73 2.77
N LYS A 110 -4.49 3.24 3.05
CA LYS A 110 -5.71 2.43 3.18
C LYS A 110 -6.04 1.70 1.87
N ALA A 111 -5.94 2.38 0.73
CA ALA A 111 -6.14 1.79 -0.59
C ALA A 111 -5.11 0.69 -0.91
N LEU A 112 -3.83 0.90 -0.53
CA LEU A 112 -2.78 -0.11 -0.70
C LEU A 112 -3.04 -1.37 0.14
N ILE A 113 -3.41 -1.20 1.42
CA ILE A 113 -3.73 -2.33 2.31
C ILE A 113 -4.93 -3.10 1.75
N LYS A 114 -6.01 -2.39 1.39
CA LYS A 114 -7.18 -3.01 0.76
C LYS A 114 -6.82 -3.74 -0.54
N ARG A 115 -5.96 -3.16 -1.38
CA ARG A 115 -5.48 -3.83 -2.60
C ARG A 115 -4.73 -5.12 -2.27
N ARG A 116 -3.84 -5.11 -1.28
CA ARG A 116 -3.09 -6.31 -0.86
C ARG A 116 -4.01 -7.39 -0.32
N GLU A 117 -4.97 -7.02 0.52
CA GLU A 117 -6.00 -7.94 1.03
C GLU A 117 -6.76 -8.60 -0.12
N LEU A 118 -7.26 -7.81 -1.08
CA LEU A 118 -7.98 -8.34 -2.24
C LEU A 118 -7.12 -9.28 -3.10
N VAL A 119 -5.82 -9.03 -3.21
CA VAL A 119 -4.88 -9.92 -3.91
C VAL A 119 -4.67 -11.22 -3.14
N MET A 120 -4.52 -11.16 -1.82
CA MET A 120 -4.40 -12.37 -0.99
C MET A 120 -5.68 -13.22 -1.00
N LEU A 121 -6.84 -12.58 -1.10
CA LEU A 121 -8.14 -13.26 -1.27
C LEU A 121 -8.39 -13.75 -2.70
N GLY A 122 -7.41 -13.66 -3.60
CA GLY A 122 -7.54 -14.18 -4.97
C GLY A 122 -8.57 -13.44 -5.83
N LYS A 123 -8.89 -12.18 -5.53
CA LYS A 123 -9.93 -11.44 -6.27
C LYS A 123 -9.61 -11.41 -7.77
N PRO A 124 -10.55 -11.83 -8.65
CA PRO A 124 -10.37 -11.83 -10.08
C PRO A 124 -9.92 -10.47 -10.64
N LYS A 125 -8.96 -10.51 -11.58
CA LYS A 125 -8.52 -9.30 -12.29
C LYS A 125 -9.62 -8.83 -13.23
N ARG A 126 -9.79 -7.51 -13.32
CA ARG A 126 -10.74 -6.86 -14.23
C ARG A 126 -10.59 -7.36 -15.67
N PRO A 127 -11.68 -7.39 -16.46
CA PRO A 127 -11.62 -7.85 -17.83
C PRO A 127 -10.73 -6.93 -18.66
N ARG A 128 -9.92 -7.51 -19.54
CA ARG A 128 -9.02 -6.81 -20.43
C ARG A 128 -9.81 -6.22 -21.60
N SER A 129 -9.52 -4.96 -21.93
CA SER A 129 -10.05 -4.36 -23.16
C SER A 129 -9.31 -4.90 -24.38
N ALA A 130 -9.92 -4.77 -25.57
CA ALA A 130 -9.30 -5.13 -26.84
C ALA A 130 -7.90 -4.49 -27.00
N TYR A 131 -7.79 -3.21 -26.61
CA TYR A 131 -6.51 -2.51 -26.60
C TYR A 131 -5.51 -3.10 -25.60
N ASN A 132 -5.92 -3.50 -24.40
CA ASN A 132 -5.00 -4.12 -23.43
C ASN A 132 -4.44 -5.45 -23.93
N ILE A 133 -5.25 -6.23 -24.64
CA ILE A 133 -4.85 -7.50 -25.24
C ILE A 133 -3.82 -7.23 -26.35
N TYR A 134 -4.14 -6.32 -27.28
CA TYR A 134 -3.21 -5.89 -28.33
C TYR A 134 -1.87 -5.38 -27.77
N VAL A 135 -1.90 -4.53 -26.75
CA VAL A 135 -0.69 -4.03 -26.07
C VAL A 135 0.12 -5.19 -25.52
N SER A 136 -0.52 -6.17 -24.86
CA SER A 136 0.19 -7.30 -24.25
C SER A 136 0.85 -8.23 -25.26
N GLU A 137 0.30 -8.35 -26.47
CA GLU A 137 0.89 -9.13 -27.57
C GLU A 137 1.99 -8.35 -28.26
N SER A 138 1.74 -7.08 -28.58
CA SER A 138 2.70 -6.21 -29.29
C SER A 138 3.94 -5.89 -28.47
N PHE A 139 3.83 -5.83 -27.13
CA PHE A 139 4.98 -5.60 -26.24
C PHE A 139 5.93 -6.79 -26.15
N GLN A 140 5.52 -8.01 -26.52
CA GLN A 140 6.39 -9.20 -26.48
C GLN A 140 7.38 -9.25 -27.66
N VAL A 141 7.09 -8.52 -28.74
CA VAL A 141 7.77 -8.66 -30.03
C VAL A 141 9.00 -7.75 -30.18
N ALA A 142 9.17 -6.71 -29.35
CA ALA A 142 10.23 -5.71 -29.52
C ALA A 142 11.40 -5.88 -28.54
N LYS A 143 12.60 -6.16 -29.06
CA LYS A 143 13.89 -5.98 -28.36
C LYS A 143 14.44 -4.57 -28.63
N ASP A 144 15.07 -3.98 -27.62
CA ASP A 144 15.96 -2.80 -27.66
C ASP A 144 15.42 -1.36 -27.51
N GLU A 145 14.11 -1.13 -27.37
CA GLU A 145 13.58 0.23 -27.03
C GLU A 145 13.13 0.41 -25.56
N SER A 146 13.07 1.67 -25.11
CA SER A 146 12.46 2.04 -23.81
C SER A 146 10.97 1.69 -23.78
N ALA A 147 10.47 1.21 -22.63
CA ALA A 147 9.05 0.83 -22.48
C ALA A 147 8.07 1.98 -22.83
N GLN A 148 8.48 3.23 -22.59
CA GLN A 148 7.67 4.40 -22.92
C GLN A 148 7.58 4.65 -24.43
N GLU A 149 8.67 4.41 -25.17
CA GLU A 149 8.72 4.57 -26.62
C GLU A 149 7.96 3.45 -27.32
N LYS A 150 8.13 2.21 -26.84
CA LYS A 150 7.31 1.07 -27.25
C LYS A 150 5.82 1.36 -27.09
N LEU A 151 5.41 1.92 -25.95
CA LEU A 151 4.01 2.26 -25.72
C LEU A 151 3.51 3.32 -26.72
N LYS A 152 4.34 4.31 -27.06
CA LYS A 152 3.98 5.33 -28.06
C LYS A 152 3.81 4.69 -29.45
N SER A 153 4.72 3.80 -29.84
CA SER A 153 4.66 3.08 -31.12
C SER A 153 3.41 2.20 -31.20
N VAL A 154 3.16 1.37 -30.18
CA VAL A 154 1.98 0.50 -30.09
C VAL A 154 0.68 1.32 -30.12
N ASN A 155 0.62 2.46 -29.42
CA ASN A 155 -0.52 3.38 -29.48
C ASN A 155 -0.77 3.90 -30.90
N LYS A 156 0.30 4.28 -31.62
CA LYS A 156 0.20 4.77 -33.00
C LYS A 156 -0.30 3.66 -33.94
N ALA A 157 0.28 2.46 -33.82
CA ALA A 157 -0.14 1.29 -34.59
C ALA A 157 -1.62 0.96 -34.35
N TRP A 158 -2.05 0.87 -33.08
CA TRP A 158 -3.45 0.62 -32.74
C TRP A 158 -4.41 1.65 -33.33
N LYS A 159 -4.06 2.94 -33.31
CA LYS A 159 -4.90 3.99 -33.91
C LYS A 159 -5.08 3.78 -35.41
N ASN A 160 -4.00 3.43 -36.10
CA ASN A 160 -3.96 3.26 -37.55
C ASN A 160 -4.50 1.89 -38.04
N MET A 161 -4.72 0.92 -37.15
CA MET A 161 -5.30 -0.38 -37.51
C MET A 161 -6.74 -0.26 -38.02
N SER A 162 -7.07 -1.08 -39.02
CA SER A 162 -8.41 -1.15 -39.58
C SER A 162 -9.41 -1.79 -38.61
N LEU A 163 -10.71 -1.57 -38.86
CA LEU A 163 -11.77 -2.19 -38.05
C LEU A 163 -11.73 -3.72 -38.13
N ALA A 164 -11.43 -4.27 -39.30
CA ALA A 164 -11.31 -5.72 -39.49
C ALA A 164 -10.16 -6.31 -38.64
N GLN A 165 -9.00 -5.65 -38.60
CA GLN A 165 -7.88 -6.08 -37.74
C GLN A 165 -8.21 -5.94 -36.26
N LYS A 166 -8.92 -4.87 -35.87
CA LYS A 166 -9.39 -4.67 -34.49
C LYS A 166 -10.42 -5.69 -34.04
N GLN A 167 -11.20 -6.26 -34.98
CA GLN A 167 -12.28 -7.18 -34.68
C GLN A 167 -11.82 -8.42 -33.91
N VAL A 168 -10.63 -8.95 -34.21
CA VAL A 168 -10.05 -10.09 -33.48
C VAL A 168 -9.89 -9.76 -32.00
N TYR A 169 -9.29 -8.61 -31.69
CA TYR A 169 -9.11 -8.15 -30.31
C TYR A 169 -10.43 -7.80 -29.62
N VAL A 170 -11.42 -7.31 -30.36
CA VAL A 170 -12.77 -7.09 -29.84
C VAL A 170 -13.40 -8.42 -29.43
N GLN A 171 -13.23 -9.49 -30.22
CA GLN A 171 -13.73 -10.81 -29.85
C GLN A 171 -13.00 -11.36 -28.61
N LEU A 172 -11.67 -11.29 -28.56
CA LEU A 172 -10.89 -11.71 -27.39
C LEU A 172 -11.29 -10.94 -26.11
N ALA A 173 -11.64 -9.65 -26.23
CA ALA A 173 -12.12 -8.86 -25.11
C ALA A 173 -13.52 -9.28 -24.63
N LYS A 174 -14.39 -9.74 -25.54
CA LYS A 174 -15.68 -10.34 -25.17
C LYS A 174 -15.47 -11.65 -24.41
N ASP A 175 -14.56 -12.48 -24.88
CA ASP A 175 -14.26 -13.77 -24.24
C ASP A 175 -13.63 -13.55 -22.84
N ASP A 176 -12.72 -12.58 -22.69
CA ASP A 176 -12.12 -12.23 -21.39
C ASP A 176 -13.15 -11.64 -20.41
N ARG A 177 -14.22 -11.01 -20.93
CA ARG A 177 -15.35 -10.58 -20.11
C ARG A 177 -16.15 -11.76 -19.58
N ILE A 178 -16.41 -12.78 -20.40
CA ILE A 178 -17.07 -14.02 -19.97
C ILE A 178 -16.24 -14.71 -18.88
N ARG A 179 -14.92 -14.83 -19.09
CA ARG A 179 -13.97 -15.33 -18.09
C ARG A 179 -14.12 -14.57 -16.77
N TYR A 180 -14.03 -13.24 -16.80
CA TYR A 180 -14.14 -12.40 -15.61
C TYR A 180 -15.49 -12.56 -14.89
N ASP A 181 -16.60 -12.61 -15.63
CA ASP A 181 -17.93 -12.73 -15.03
C ASP A 181 -18.12 -14.08 -14.34
N ASN A 182 -17.58 -15.17 -14.91
CA ASN A 182 -17.57 -16.49 -14.30
C ASN A 182 -16.68 -16.54 -13.05
N GLU A 183 -15.42 -16.08 -13.16
CA GLU A 183 -14.50 -16.02 -12.01
C GLU A 183 -15.05 -15.16 -10.86
N MET A 184 -15.67 -14.02 -11.19
CA MET A 184 -16.25 -13.14 -10.18
C MET A 184 -17.44 -13.76 -9.47
N ARG A 185 -18.26 -14.55 -10.17
CA ARG A 185 -19.39 -15.25 -9.55
C ARG A 185 -18.89 -16.25 -8.51
N SER A 186 -17.98 -17.14 -8.89
CA SER A 186 -17.40 -18.12 -7.96
C SER A 186 -16.65 -17.45 -6.80
N TRP A 187 -15.94 -16.34 -7.07
CA TRP A 187 -15.26 -15.59 -6.02
C TRP A 187 -16.25 -14.91 -5.05
N GLU A 188 -17.34 -14.33 -5.54
CA GLU A 188 -18.37 -13.71 -4.69
C GLU A 188 -19.10 -14.75 -3.83
N GLU A 189 -19.36 -15.93 -4.37
CA GLU A 189 -19.89 -17.09 -3.62
C GLU A 189 -18.93 -17.48 -2.48
N GLN A 190 -17.64 -17.66 -2.80
CA GLN A 190 -16.61 -18.00 -1.79
C GLN A 190 -16.48 -16.91 -0.71
N MET A 191 -16.57 -15.62 -1.07
CA MET A 191 -16.55 -14.54 -0.07
C MET A 191 -17.81 -14.52 0.80
N THR A 192 -18.95 -14.95 0.26
CA THR A 192 -20.22 -15.06 1.02
C THR A 192 -20.11 -16.18 2.06
N GLU A 193 -19.60 -17.36 1.66
CA GLU A 193 -19.35 -18.49 2.55
C GLU A 193 -18.35 -18.14 3.66
N ALA A 194 -17.31 -17.36 3.34
CA ALA A 194 -16.35 -16.86 4.30
C ALA A 194 -16.88 -15.69 5.19
N GLY A 195 -18.16 -15.30 5.06
CA GLY A 195 -18.78 -14.22 5.83
C GLY A 195 -18.33 -12.80 5.44
N ARG A 196 -17.61 -12.64 4.33
CA ARG A 196 -17.06 -11.37 3.83
C ARG A 196 -17.98 -10.70 2.81
N THR A 197 -19.24 -10.51 3.19
CA THR A 197 -20.27 -9.89 2.33
C THR A 197 -19.97 -8.42 2.00
N ASP A 198 -19.08 -7.76 2.76
CA ASP A 198 -18.58 -6.41 2.49
C ASP A 198 -17.82 -6.28 1.16
N LEU A 199 -17.36 -7.40 0.61
CA LEU A 199 -16.53 -7.47 -0.59
C LEU A 199 -17.32 -7.77 -1.88
N ILE A 200 -18.58 -8.16 -1.76
CA ILE A 200 -19.48 -8.47 -2.87
C ILE A 200 -19.86 -7.17 -3.61
N ARG A 201 -19.92 -7.22 -4.94
CA ARG A 201 -20.37 -6.05 -5.72
C ARG A 201 -21.80 -5.70 -5.35
N ARG A 202 -22.04 -4.45 -4.97
CA ARG A 202 -23.40 -3.91 -4.88
C ARG A 202 -23.94 -3.76 -6.30
N THR A 203 -24.87 -4.62 -6.69
CA THR A 203 -25.53 -4.58 -7.99
C THR A 203 -26.42 -3.34 -8.06
N VAL A 204 -25.90 -2.21 -8.54
CA VAL A 204 -26.76 -1.17 -9.10
C VAL A 204 -27.21 -1.72 -10.45
N LYS A 205 -28.36 -2.40 -10.47
CA LYS A 205 -29.06 -2.79 -11.68
C LYS A 205 -29.19 -1.51 -12.53
N ARG A 206 -28.33 -1.33 -13.55
CA ARG A 206 -28.62 -0.41 -14.65
C ARG A 206 -29.75 -1.05 -15.44
N LEU A 207 -30.98 -0.93 -14.92
CA LEU A 207 -32.17 -1.11 -15.73
C LEU A 207 -32.05 -0.08 -16.85
N GLY A 208 -31.88 -0.57 -18.08
CA GLY A 208 -31.88 0.27 -19.27
C GLY A 208 -33.23 0.98 -19.35
N LYS A 209 -33.24 2.29 -19.10
CA LYS A 209 -34.26 3.15 -19.70
C LYS A 209 -33.94 3.22 -21.18
N GLY A 210 -34.69 2.46 -21.97
CA GLY A 210 -34.54 2.38 -23.41
C GLY A 210 -35.58 1.43 -24.01
N ALA A 211 -36.86 1.77 -23.83
CA ALA A 211 -37.96 1.37 -24.69
C ALA A 211 -39.24 2.06 -24.17
N GLU A 212 -39.49 3.29 -24.61
CA GLU A 212 -40.84 3.77 -24.93
C GLU A 212 -40.77 5.18 -25.55
N ARG A 213 -41.30 5.24 -26.79
CA ARG A 213 -41.59 6.38 -27.68
C ARG A 213 -40.45 6.92 -28.53
#